data_AF-A0A925C609-F1
#
_entry.id   AF-A0A925C609-F1
#
_cell.length_a   1.000
_cell.length_b   1.000
_cell.length_c   1.000
_cell.angle_alpha   90.00
_cell.angle_beta   90.00
_cell.angle_gamma   90.00
#
_symmetry.space_group_name_H-M   'P 1'
#
loop_
_entity.id
_entity.type
_entity.pdbx_description
1 polymer ?
#
loop_
_entity_poly.entity_id
_entity_poly.type
_entity_poly.pdbx_seq_one_letter_code
_entity_poly.pdbx_strand_id
1 'polypeptide(L)'
;MVGPDVDVAHDIAALPDGGYVLAGHTVSQGARGKDAWLLRLDDQGHLLWDKIFGGPADDGLGCIAVLPEGVVLAGGEKGSKAAGQTYPWLLKLDAPVTPGRRRMSAHTTPQPLHAA
;
A
#
# COMPACT_ATOMS: atom_id res chain seq x y z
N MET A 1 -24.47 -13.43 -20.28
CA MET A 1 -23.24 -12.70 -20.67
C MET A 1 -22.56 -12.27 -19.39
N VAL A 2 -21.37 -12.79 -19.10
CA VAL A 2 -20.57 -12.39 -17.94
C VAL A 2 -19.60 -11.34 -18.47
N GLY A 3 -19.72 -10.08 -18.05
CA GLY A 3 -18.69 -9.09 -18.36
C GLY A 3 -17.40 -9.48 -17.63
N PRO A 4 -16.20 -9.23 -18.20
CA PRO A 4 -14.97 -9.49 -17.47
C PRO A 4 -14.97 -8.60 -16.23
N ASP A 5 -14.93 -9.21 -15.04
CA ASP A 5 -14.86 -8.47 -13.79
C ASP A 5 -13.65 -7.52 -13.84
N VAL A 6 -13.88 -6.24 -13.56
CA VAL A 6 -12.90 -5.17 -13.76
C VAL A 6 -12.18 -4.87 -12.45
N ASP A 7 -10.86 -4.99 -12.46
CA ASP A 7 -9.99 -4.54 -11.38
C ASP A 7 -9.28 -3.25 -11.81
N VAL A 8 -9.23 -2.25 -10.93
CA VAL A 8 -8.66 -0.94 -11.24
C VAL A 8 -7.75 -0.49 -10.11
N ALA A 9 -6.51 -0.14 -10.45
CA ALA A 9 -5.61 0.60 -9.58
C ALA A 9 -5.82 2.10 -9.78
N HIS A 10 -6.02 2.83 -8.68
CA HIS A 10 -6.22 4.28 -8.67
C HIS A 10 -4.96 5.04 -8.29
N ASP A 11 -4.14 4.47 -7.41
CA ASP A 11 -2.92 5.12 -6.92
C ASP A 11 -1.83 4.09 -6.59
N ILE A 12 -0.57 4.56 -6.61
CA ILE A 12 0.62 3.80 -6.26
C ILE A 12 1.64 4.68 -5.54
N ALA A 13 2.26 4.14 -4.49
CA ALA A 13 3.33 4.83 -3.78
C ALA A 13 4.53 3.92 -3.52
N ALA A 14 5.73 4.50 -3.64
CA ALA A 14 6.96 3.88 -3.20
C ALA A 14 7.11 3.99 -1.68
N LEU A 15 7.68 2.95 -1.07
CA LEU A 15 7.84 2.83 0.37
C LEU A 15 9.31 2.99 0.77
N PRO A 16 9.62 3.41 2.00
CA PRO A 16 11.00 3.63 2.44
C PRO A 16 11.91 2.39 2.38
N ASP A 17 11.31 1.20 2.38
CA ASP A 17 11.99 -0.08 2.25
C ASP A 17 12.32 -0.45 0.78
N GLY A 18 11.91 0.36 -0.19
CA GLY A 18 12.17 0.18 -1.61
C GLY A 18 11.05 -0.54 -2.37
N GLY A 19 10.02 -1.06 -1.68
CA GLY A 19 8.87 -1.67 -2.34
C GLY A 19 7.76 -0.66 -2.69
N TYR A 20 6.62 -1.19 -3.12
CA TYR A 20 5.48 -0.38 -3.57
C TYR A 20 4.19 -0.82 -2.91
N VAL A 21 3.24 0.11 -2.80
CA VAL A 21 1.85 -0.17 -2.42
C VAL A 21 0.91 0.42 -3.46
N LEU A 22 -0.12 -0.32 -3.83
CA LEU A 22 -1.15 0.09 -4.78
C LEU A 22 -2.51 0.07 -4.09
N ALA A 23 -3.36 1.03 -4.43
CA ALA A 23 -4.73 1.15 -3.95
C ALA A 23 -5.68 1.17 -5.13
N GLY A 24 -6.83 0.53 -4.97
CA GLY A 24 -7.82 0.42 -6.02
C GLY A 24 -9.09 -0.27 -5.57
N HIS A 25 -9.77 -0.89 -6.54
CA HIS A 25 -10.88 -1.81 -6.28
C HIS A 25 -10.78 -3.03 -7.17
N THR A 26 -11.34 -4.14 -6.69
CA THR A 26 -11.51 -5.39 -7.43
C THR A 26 -12.99 -5.73 -7.55
N VAL A 27 -13.40 -6.15 -8.74
CA VAL A 27 -14.70 -6.83 -8.93
C VAL A 27 -14.47 -8.34 -9.02
N SER A 28 -13.30 -8.77 -9.50
CA SER A 28 -13.00 -10.18 -9.75
C SER A 28 -12.88 -11.01 -8.47
N GLN A 29 -12.49 -10.38 -7.37
CA GLN A 29 -12.38 -10.99 -6.05
C GLN A 29 -13.43 -10.44 -5.07
N GLY A 30 -14.36 -9.63 -5.57
CA GLY A 30 -15.39 -8.98 -4.77
C GLY A 30 -16.51 -9.93 -4.37
N ALA A 31 -17.05 -9.76 -3.16
CA ALA A 31 -18.10 -10.67 -2.68
C ALA A 31 -19.41 -10.51 -3.46
N ARG A 32 -19.79 -9.26 -3.81
CA ARG A 32 -21.06 -8.90 -4.49
C ARG A 32 -21.03 -7.54 -5.24
N GLY A 33 -19.86 -6.98 -5.51
CA GLY A 33 -19.67 -5.63 -6.05
C GLY A 33 -18.19 -5.30 -6.17
N LYS A 34 -17.86 -4.01 -6.30
CA LYS A 34 -16.48 -3.55 -6.15
C LYS A 34 -16.07 -3.66 -4.68
N ASP A 35 -14.94 -4.28 -4.39
CA ASP A 35 -14.34 -4.24 -3.05
C ASP A 35 -13.01 -3.47 -3.11
N ALA A 36 -12.70 -2.72 -2.06
CA ALA A 36 -11.44 -2.00 -1.97
C ALA A 36 -10.27 -2.98 -1.96
N TRP A 37 -9.24 -2.70 -2.77
CA TRP A 37 -8.10 -3.59 -2.94
C TRP A 37 -6.80 -2.84 -2.67
N LEU A 38 -5.92 -3.46 -1.88
CA LEU A 38 -4.61 -2.95 -1.56
C LEU A 38 -3.56 -4.03 -1.85
N LEU A 39 -2.56 -3.70 -2.67
CA LEU A 39 -1.47 -4.61 -2.99
C LEU A 39 -0.16 -4.09 -2.42
N ARG A 40 0.70 -4.99 -1.98
CA ARG A 40 2.08 -4.71 -1.62
C ARG A 40 3.02 -5.48 -2.53
N LEU A 41 3.96 -4.75 -3.11
CA LEU A 41 5.03 -5.31 -3.94
C LEU A 41 6.39 -5.14 -3.26
N ASP A 42 7.33 -6.01 -3.60
CA ASP A 42 8.77 -5.82 -3.34
C ASP A 42 9.38 -4.79 -4.31
N ASP A 43 10.69 -4.57 -4.20
CA ASP A 43 11.44 -3.63 -5.03
C ASP A 43 11.60 -4.10 -6.50
N GLN A 44 11.30 -5.37 -6.79
CA GLN A 44 11.28 -5.94 -8.14
C GLN A 44 9.86 -6.02 -8.73
N GLY A 45 8.85 -5.56 -7.99
CA GLY A 45 7.45 -5.62 -8.42
C GLY A 45 6.77 -6.96 -8.19
N HIS A 46 7.36 -7.89 -7.42
CA HIS A 46 6.68 -9.12 -7.04
C HIS A 46 5.67 -8.89 -5.93
N LEU A 47 4.53 -9.56 -6.00
CA LEU A 47 3.50 -9.50 -4.98
C LEU A 47 3.99 -10.11 -3.66
N LEU A 48 4.01 -9.30 -2.60
CA LEU A 48 4.27 -9.75 -1.23
C LEU A 48 2.97 -10.14 -0.53
N TRP A 49 1.94 -9.31 -0.66
CA TRP A 49 0.60 -9.58 -0.17
C TRP A 49 -0.43 -8.68 -0.85
N ASP A 50 -1.68 -9.09 -0.81
CA ASP A 50 -2.83 -8.28 -1.16
C ASP A 50 -3.92 -8.39 -0.08
N LYS A 51 -4.76 -7.35 0.01
CA LYS A 51 -5.85 -7.27 0.98
C LYS A 51 -7.08 -6.69 0.31
N ILE A 52 -8.19 -7.36 0.53
CA ILE A 52 -9.52 -6.94 0.07
C ILE A 52 -10.30 -6.44 1.28
N PHE A 53 -10.89 -5.27 1.16
CA PHE A 53 -11.75 -4.64 2.16
C PHE A 53 -13.09 -4.38 1.52
N GLY A 54 -14.10 -5.12 1.94
CA GLY A 54 -15.38 -5.14 1.26
C GLY A 54 -16.55 -5.30 2.22
N GLY A 55 -17.68 -4.78 1.80
CA GLY A 55 -18.98 -4.96 2.42
C GLY A 55 -19.99 -5.44 1.40
N PRO A 56 -21.28 -5.37 1.73
CA PRO A 56 -22.33 -5.80 0.81
C PRO A 56 -22.68 -4.73 -0.25
N ALA A 57 -21.86 -3.70 -0.41
CA ALA A 57 -21.99 -2.55 -1.32
C ALA A 57 -20.61 -2.21 -1.91
N ASP A 58 -20.56 -1.36 -2.94
CA ASP A 58 -19.32 -1.02 -3.63
C ASP A 58 -18.34 -0.22 -2.76
N ASP A 59 -17.11 -0.71 -2.65
CA ASP A 59 -16.01 -0.12 -1.91
C ASP A 59 -14.80 0.09 -2.83
N GLY A 60 -14.00 1.12 -2.55
CA GLY A 60 -12.78 1.39 -3.29
C GLY A 60 -11.80 2.26 -2.51
N LEU A 61 -10.51 2.14 -2.81
CA LEU A 61 -9.47 3.05 -2.33
C LEU A 61 -8.97 3.91 -3.48
N GLY A 62 -9.05 5.23 -3.35
CA GLY A 62 -8.72 6.19 -4.40
C GLY A 62 -7.35 6.86 -4.26
N CYS A 63 -6.75 6.87 -3.07
CA CYS A 63 -5.46 7.51 -2.85
C CYS A 63 -4.63 6.80 -1.77
N ILE A 64 -3.31 6.97 -1.85
CA ILE A 64 -2.32 6.52 -0.89
C ILE A 64 -1.48 7.72 -0.42
N ALA A 65 -1.30 7.84 0.89
CA ALA A 65 -0.21 8.62 1.46
C ALA A 65 0.71 7.74 2.31
N VAL A 66 2.03 7.86 2.07
CA VAL A 66 3.06 7.19 2.86
C VAL A 66 3.63 8.21 3.85
N LEU A 67 3.53 7.89 5.14
CA LEU A 67 4.08 8.72 6.21
C LEU A 67 5.51 8.28 6.58
N PRO A 68 6.34 9.16 7.20
CA PRO A 68 7.73 8.84 7.57
C PRO A 68 7.89 7.60 8.45
N GLU A 69 6.89 7.33 9.28
CA GLU A 69 6.73 6.16 10.14
C GLU A 69 6.24 4.92 9.39
N GLY A 70 6.18 4.98 8.05
CA GLY A 70 5.80 3.95 7.08
C GLY A 70 4.31 3.59 7.07
N VAL A 71 3.49 4.40 7.73
CA VAL A 71 2.04 4.24 7.72
C VAL A 71 1.50 4.53 6.33
N VAL A 72 0.65 3.63 5.82
CA VAL A 72 -0.11 3.86 4.59
C VAL A 72 -1.51 4.32 4.98
N LEU A 73 -1.87 5.52 4.53
CA LEU A 73 -3.23 6.02 4.56
C LEU A 73 -3.87 5.73 3.21
N ALA A 74 -4.84 4.83 3.19
CA ALA A 74 -5.65 4.60 2.00
C ALA A 74 -7.03 5.24 2.21
N GLY A 75 -7.36 6.21 1.37
CA GLY A 75 -8.63 6.94 1.42
C GLY A 75 -9.53 6.50 0.28
N GLY A 76 -10.83 6.35 0.52
CA GLY A 76 -11.74 6.04 -0.57
C GLY A 76 -13.21 6.05 -0.18
N GLU A 77 -14.03 5.48 -1.05
CA GLU A 77 -15.48 5.47 -0.93
C GLU A 77 -15.91 4.12 -0.36
N LYS A 78 -16.75 4.17 0.69
CA LYS A 78 -17.43 3.00 1.22
C LYS A 78 -18.91 3.06 0.87
N GLY A 79 -19.39 2.10 0.10
CA GLY A 79 -20.79 2.02 -0.30
C GLY A 79 -21.69 1.65 0.87
N SER A 80 -22.91 2.18 0.88
CA SER A 80 -23.98 1.69 1.74
C SER A 80 -25.19 1.24 0.92
N LYS A 81 -25.86 0.17 1.38
CA LYS A 81 -27.11 -0.30 0.76
C LYS A 81 -28.26 0.71 0.88
N ALA A 82 -28.15 1.70 1.77
CA ALA A 82 -29.14 2.73 1.96
C ALA A 82 -28.87 3.89 0.98
N ALA A 83 -29.72 3.99 -0.06
CA ALA A 83 -29.83 5.15 -0.94
C ALA A 83 -28.56 5.56 -1.74
N GLY A 84 -27.59 4.65 -1.97
CA GLY A 84 -26.44 4.94 -2.84
C GLY A 84 -25.47 5.97 -2.27
N GLN A 85 -25.46 6.17 -0.96
CA GLN A 85 -24.50 7.06 -0.30
C GLN A 85 -23.16 6.34 -0.15
N THR A 86 -22.09 6.98 -0.62
CA THR A 86 -20.72 6.63 -0.30
C THR A 86 -20.20 7.50 0.84
N TYR A 87 -19.45 6.88 1.75
CA TYR A 87 -18.81 7.58 2.85
C TYR A 87 -17.31 7.63 2.64
N PRO A 88 -16.65 8.78 2.87
CA PRO A 88 -15.20 8.81 2.92
C PRO A 88 -14.75 7.97 4.11
N TRP A 89 -13.76 7.12 3.88
CA TRP A 89 -13.12 6.36 4.96
C TRP A 89 -11.61 6.34 4.78
N LEU A 90 -10.92 6.08 5.87
CA LEU A 90 -9.46 6.07 5.95
C LEU A 90 -9.01 4.75 6.58
N LEU A 91 -8.17 4.01 5.86
CA LEU A 91 -7.45 2.87 6.40
C LEU A 91 -6.04 3.32 6.77
N LYS A 92 -5.69 3.19 8.05
CA LYS A 92 -4.32 3.31 8.53
C LYS A 92 -3.72 1.91 8.62
N LEU A 93 -2.66 1.65 7.87
CA LEU A 93 -1.82 0.47 8.08
C LEU A 93 -0.53 0.88 8.77
N ASP A 94 -0.09 0.11 9.76
CA ASP A 94 1.25 0.27 10.30
C ASP A 94 2.28 -0.06 9.21
N ALA A 95 3.40 0.64 9.24
CA ALA A 95 4.52 0.27 8.41
C ALA A 95 4.90 -1.18 8.66
N PRO A 96 5.28 -1.94 7.62
CA PRO A 96 6.08 -3.11 7.85
C PRO A 96 7.36 -2.66 8.54
N VAL A 97 7.47 -2.95 9.84
CA VAL A 97 8.69 -2.75 10.62
C VAL A 97 9.78 -3.54 9.92
N THR A 98 10.76 -2.86 9.33
CA THR A 98 11.94 -3.55 8.80
C THR A 98 12.79 -3.99 9.99
N PRO A 99 13.15 -5.27 10.14
CA PRO A 99 14.21 -5.66 11.05
C PRO A 99 15.53 -5.10 10.50
N GLY A 100 15.96 -3.96 11.06
CA GLY A 100 17.31 -3.42 11.05
C GLY A 100 18.08 -3.41 9.72
N ARG A 101 18.15 -2.25 9.06
CA ARG A 101 19.37 -1.89 8.33
C ARG A 101 20.51 -1.80 9.35
N ARG A 102 21.37 -2.83 9.43
CA ARG A 102 22.68 -2.64 10.04
C ARG A 102 23.41 -1.58 9.22
N ARG A 103 23.52 -0.37 9.78
CA ARG A 103 24.55 0.59 9.34
C ARG A 103 25.89 -0.10 9.53
N MET A 104 26.50 -0.56 8.45
CA MET A 104 27.94 -0.79 8.45
C MET A 104 28.59 0.59 8.37
N SER A 105 28.90 1.17 9.52
CA SER A 105 29.77 2.33 9.61
C SER A 105 31.20 1.83 9.35
N ALA A 106 31.69 1.93 8.11
CA ALA A 106 33.12 1.83 7.86
C ALA A 106 33.78 3.11 8.40
N HIS A 107 34.25 3.05 9.64
CA HIS A 107 35.13 4.09 10.20
C HIS A 107 36.57 3.63 9.99
N THR A 108 37.16 4.01 8.87
CA THR A 108 38.62 3.99 8.70
C THR A 108 39.09 5.41 8.49
N THR A 109 39.53 6.02 9.58
CA THR A 109 40.34 7.22 9.56
C THR A 109 41.79 6.79 9.39
N PRO A 110 42.51 7.14 8.32
CA PRO A 110 43.94 6.89 8.26
C PRO A 110 44.68 7.84 9.22
N GLN A 111 45.52 7.30 10.10
CA GLN A 111 46.48 8.10 10.88
C GLN A 111 47.62 8.56 9.96
N PRO A 112 48.05 9.83 10.01
CA PRO A 112 49.30 10.24 9.38
C PRO A 112 50.48 9.78 10.22
N LEU A 113 51.42 9.05 9.61
CA LEU A 113 52.74 8.83 10.19
C LEU A 113 53.56 10.11 10.02
N HIS A 114 53.89 10.76 11.13
CA HIS A 114 54.84 11.85 11.15
C HIS A 114 56.24 11.34 10.78
N ALA A 115 56.89 12.05 9.86
CA ALA A 115 58.28 11.88 9.51
C ALA A 115 59.20 12.29 10.67
N ALA A 116 60.32 11.57 10.80
CA ALA A 116 61.57 12.03 11.40
C ALA A 116 62.73 11.51 10.55
#